data_AF-A0A2S3WEI8-F1
#
_entry.id   AF-A0A2S3WEI8-F1
#
_cell.length_a   1.000
_cell.length_b   1.000
_cell.length_c   1.000
_cell.angle_alpha   90.00
_cell.angle_beta   90.00
_cell.angle_gamma   90.00
#
_symmetry.space_group_name_H-M   'P 1'
#
loop_
_entity.id
_entity.type
_entity.pdbx_description
1 polymer ?
#
loop_
_entity_poly.entity_id
_entity_poly.type
_entity_poly.pdbx_seq_one_letter_code
_entity_poly.pdbx_strand_id
1 'polypeptide(L)'
;MRIIEKNASLVRSLTLAEEELLAGFAAGSLTGPAVLQANQMLMKVRSANQWLACDCRKDALPVLNIALNGDTGRLVLRNNPATPEHTPGCPFSKDEREAEQSRQESTPPPAWLAPDTPLGLIGDFRKASELGPAGPVNEAAERRAQQHLLSLLLTWIEISGLNVYASHLKKDLTAQFAELRSVASRYPLLERVPASNYLETRLDMKHMMMLKARLREATVFGNHRRHGLLLDCVDQIKGRKLFNARSEDGFDFQGHHLYWGGNRTSGPLLALALYSPATAGSNFYELIHVASVPVLSRAHLFPVYRDEEREPLKALVSLIDWMASKGVKVLMRRPVIGGQVMDELVLTSDQDRVLSVSLLEQPVGPEPDTEHFKRYADFKSLETFRKFVAGFFMRER
;
A
#
# COMPACT_ATOMS: atom_id res chain seq x y z
N MET A 1 -29.68 -0.01 16.42
CA MET A 1 -28.38 0.20 15.74
C MET A 1 -28.56 1.09 14.52
N ARG A 2 -27.51 1.79 14.08
CA ARG A 2 -27.57 2.77 13.00
C ARG A 2 -26.46 2.59 11.96
N ILE A 3 -26.74 2.91 10.71
CA ILE A 3 -25.74 3.12 9.67
C ILE A 3 -25.45 4.62 9.60
N ILE A 4 -24.17 4.96 9.67
CA ILE A 4 -23.69 6.35 9.68
C ILE A 4 -22.61 6.56 8.63
N GLU A 5 -22.39 7.81 8.21
CA GLU A 5 -21.19 8.17 7.45
C GLU A 5 -19.99 8.38 8.38
N LYS A 6 -18.79 8.60 7.81
CA LYS A 6 -17.55 8.86 8.57
C LYS A 6 -17.58 10.13 9.41
N ASN A 7 -18.40 11.11 9.04
CA ASN A 7 -18.64 12.34 9.78
C ASN A 7 -19.70 12.18 10.90
N ALA A 8 -20.13 10.94 11.17
CA ALA A 8 -21.19 10.58 12.11
C ALA A 8 -22.60 11.04 11.73
N SER A 9 -22.82 11.46 10.48
CA SER A 9 -24.17 11.72 9.98
C SER A 9 -24.99 10.42 9.92
N LEU A 10 -26.25 10.50 10.34
CA LEU A 10 -27.15 9.35 10.27
C LEU A 10 -27.56 9.12 8.82
N VAL A 11 -27.28 7.92 8.30
CA VAL A 11 -27.82 7.48 7.01
C VAL A 11 -29.20 6.87 7.22
N ARG A 12 -29.29 5.86 8.09
CA ARG A 12 -30.55 5.20 8.49
C ARG A 12 -30.36 4.33 9.73
N SER A 13 -31.46 3.95 10.37
CA SER A 13 -31.46 2.89 11.39
C SER A 13 -31.49 1.50 10.75
N LEU A 14 -30.96 0.49 11.46
CA LEU A 14 -31.14 -0.90 11.10
C LEU A 14 -32.57 -1.34 11.45
N THR A 15 -33.12 -2.24 10.63
CA THR A 15 -34.36 -2.94 10.96
C THR A 15 -34.08 -4.05 11.99
N LEU A 16 -35.11 -4.53 12.69
CA LEU A 16 -34.98 -5.61 13.67
C LEU A 16 -34.32 -6.88 13.08
N ALA A 17 -34.73 -7.27 11.86
CA ALA A 17 -34.15 -8.42 11.17
C ALA A 17 -32.68 -8.22 10.79
N GLU A 18 -32.29 -6.99 10.43
CA GLU A 18 -30.89 -6.64 10.17
C GLU A 18 -30.05 -6.67 11.45
N GLU A 19 -30.61 -6.27 12.60
CA GLU A 19 -29.94 -6.34 13.90
C GLU A 19 -29.73 -7.79 14.34
N GLU A 20 -30.73 -8.66 14.17
CA GLU A 20 -30.62 -10.10 14.46
C GLU A 20 -29.56 -10.78 13.58
N LEU A 21 -29.58 -10.48 12.27
CA LEU A 21 -28.55 -10.96 11.32
C LEU A 21 -27.16 -10.48 11.73
N LEU A 22 -27.02 -9.22 12.12
CA LEU A 22 -25.75 -8.64 12.50
C LEU A 22 -25.22 -9.24 13.83
N ALA A 23 -26.11 -9.44 14.80
CA ALA A 23 -25.77 -10.07 16.08
C ALA A 23 -25.35 -11.54 15.89
N GLY A 24 -26.11 -12.30 15.10
CA GLY A 24 -25.74 -13.67 14.77
C GLY A 24 -24.43 -13.76 13.98
N PHE A 25 -24.17 -12.79 13.09
CA PHE A 25 -22.92 -12.71 12.34
C PHE A 25 -21.73 -12.48 13.27
N ALA A 26 -21.85 -11.53 14.20
CA ALA A 26 -20.81 -11.21 15.18
C ALA A 26 -20.55 -12.38 16.14
N ALA A 27 -21.59 -13.09 16.55
CA ALA A 27 -21.50 -14.28 17.40
C ALA A 27 -21.03 -15.55 16.66
N GLY A 28 -20.85 -15.50 15.33
CA GLY A 28 -20.51 -16.67 14.53
C GLY A 28 -21.57 -17.77 14.52
N SER A 29 -22.82 -17.45 14.87
CA SER A 29 -23.92 -18.41 15.06
C SER A 29 -24.80 -18.59 13.81
N LEU A 30 -24.61 -17.79 12.77
CA LEU A 30 -25.37 -17.91 11.53
C LEU A 30 -24.97 -19.16 10.73
N THR A 31 -25.97 -19.81 10.14
CA THR A 31 -25.80 -20.94 9.23
C THR A 31 -26.60 -20.76 7.93
N GLY A 32 -26.10 -21.32 6.83
CA GLY A 32 -26.85 -21.40 5.57
C GLY A 32 -27.21 -20.02 4.98
N PRO A 33 -28.45 -19.80 4.51
CA PRO A 33 -28.88 -18.56 3.83
C PRO A 33 -28.65 -17.28 4.64
N ALA A 34 -28.73 -17.36 5.98
CA ALA A 34 -28.55 -16.21 6.85
C ALA A 34 -27.13 -15.62 6.77
N VAL A 35 -26.11 -16.49 6.59
CA VAL A 35 -24.71 -16.05 6.39
C VAL A 35 -24.56 -15.23 5.12
N LEU A 36 -25.23 -15.64 4.03
CA LEU A 36 -25.20 -14.92 2.76
C LEU A 36 -25.90 -13.57 2.87
N GLN A 37 -27.06 -13.52 3.53
CA GLN A 37 -27.80 -12.28 3.76
C GLN A 37 -27.00 -11.29 4.60
N ALA A 38 -26.39 -11.74 5.70
CA ALA A 38 -25.51 -10.91 6.51
C ALA A 38 -24.31 -10.39 5.71
N ASN A 39 -23.63 -11.25 4.94
CA ASN A 39 -22.52 -10.82 4.09
C ASN A 39 -22.93 -9.81 3.03
N GLN A 40 -24.08 -9.99 2.37
CA GLN A 40 -24.59 -9.04 1.36
C GLN A 40 -24.91 -7.68 2.00
N MET A 41 -25.54 -7.67 3.17
CA MET A 41 -25.85 -6.45 3.90
C MET A 41 -24.57 -5.72 4.30
N LEU A 42 -23.63 -6.43 4.92
CA LEU A 42 -22.34 -5.87 5.36
C LEU A 42 -21.50 -5.37 4.18
N MET A 43 -21.51 -6.08 3.05
CA MET A 43 -20.86 -5.61 1.82
C MET A 43 -21.45 -4.32 1.31
N LYS A 44 -22.79 -4.15 1.34
CA LYS A 44 -23.45 -2.90 0.91
C LYS A 44 -23.04 -1.71 1.78
N VAL A 45 -23.01 -1.89 3.10
CA VAL A 45 -22.56 -0.84 4.05
C VAL A 45 -21.09 -0.52 3.80
N ARG A 46 -20.25 -1.56 3.64
CA ARG A 46 -18.81 -1.43 3.33
C ARG A 46 -18.56 -0.68 2.02
N SER A 47 -19.23 -1.06 0.93
CA SER A 47 -19.03 -0.49 -0.41
C SER A 47 -19.48 0.97 -0.47
N ALA A 48 -20.50 1.33 0.31
CA ALA A 48 -20.92 2.71 0.49
C ALA A 48 -19.98 3.54 1.37
N ASN A 49 -18.90 2.94 1.90
CA ASN A 49 -17.94 3.57 2.82
C ASN A 49 -18.65 4.13 4.08
N GLN A 50 -19.73 3.45 4.50
CA GLN A 50 -20.55 3.72 5.67
C GLN A 50 -20.10 2.83 6.84
N TRP A 51 -20.49 3.22 8.05
CA TRP A 51 -20.13 2.56 9.30
C TRP A 51 -21.37 2.10 10.07
N LEU A 52 -21.18 1.15 10.98
CA LEU A 52 -22.20 0.70 11.92
C LEU A 52 -21.98 1.38 13.28
N ALA A 53 -23.05 1.89 13.87
CA ALA A 53 -23.06 2.48 15.19
C ALA A 53 -24.01 1.70 16.12
N CYS A 54 -23.51 1.29 17.30
CA CYS A 54 -24.37 0.74 18.35
C CYS A 54 -25.11 1.90 19.05
N ASP A 55 -26.26 1.58 19.66
CA ASP A 55 -26.98 2.51 20.54
C ASP A 55 -26.63 2.30 22.03
N CYS A 56 -25.69 1.39 22.28
CA CYS A 56 -25.26 0.94 23.59
C CYS A 56 -24.44 1.98 24.37
N ARG A 57 -23.88 2.99 23.68
CA ARG A 57 -23.18 4.13 24.26
C ARG A 57 -23.83 5.41 23.75
N LYS A 58 -24.23 6.30 24.66
CA LYS A 58 -24.82 7.62 24.35
C LYS A 58 -23.82 8.77 24.50
N ASP A 59 -22.70 8.49 25.17
CA ASP A 59 -21.63 9.39 25.59
C ASP A 59 -20.43 9.43 24.62
N ALA A 60 -20.37 8.45 23.70
CA ALA A 60 -19.37 8.38 22.64
C ALA A 60 -20.02 7.81 21.37
N LEU A 61 -19.36 7.97 20.23
CA LEU A 61 -19.75 7.32 18.98
C LEU A 61 -19.05 5.95 18.89
N PRO A 62 -19.72 4.85 19.21
CA PRO A 62 -19.19 3.51 19.01
C PRO A 62 -19.18 3.24 17.51
N VAL A 63 -18.01 3.30 16.88
CA VAL A 63 -17.87 3.08 15.44
C VAL A 63 -17.30 1.71 15.17
N LEU A 64 -18.06 0.93 14.42
CA LEU A 64 -17.65 -0.36 13.89
C LEU A 64 -17.39 -0.24 12.39
N ASN A 65 -16.15 -0.55 12.02
CA ASN A 65 -15.77 -0.69 10.63
C ASN A 65 -15.97 -2.15 10.21
N ILE A 66 -16.64 -2.32 9.08
CA ILE A 66 -16.68 -3.61 8.41
C ILE A 66 -15.29 -3.74 7.76
N ALA A 67 -14.59 -4.85 7.99
CA ALA A 67 -13.33 -5.25 7.37
C ALA A 67 -13.58 -6.47 6.47
N LEU A 68 -12.84 -6.61 5.37
CA LEU A 68 -12.81 -7.84 4.58
C LEU A 68 -11.44 -8.44 4.85
N ASN A 69 -11.42 -9.67 5.36
CA ASN A 69 -10.22 -10.46 5.40
C ASN A 69 -9.83 -10.79 3.95
N GLY A 70 -8.67 -10.28 3.53
CA GLY A 70 -8.22 -10.37 2.14
C GLY A 70 -7.92 -11.79 1.70
N ASP A 71 -7.47 -12.64 2.62
CA ASP A 71 -7.09 -14.03 2.36
C ASP A 71 -8.30 -14.95 2.32
N THR A 72 -9.25 -14.80 3.25
CA THR A 72 -10.42 -15.69 3.32
C THR A 72 -11.63 -15.17 2.56
N GLY A 73 -11.63 -13.89 2.13
CA GLY A 73 -12.79 -13.23 1.53
C GLY A 73 -13.97 -13.09 2.50
N ARG A 74 -13.74 -13.21 3.82
CA ARG A 74 -14.78 -13.13 4.85
C ARG A 74 -14.83 -11.73 5.43
N LEU A 75 -16.04 -11.25 5.71
CA LEU A 75 -16.22 -10.00 6.42
C LEU A 75 -15.92 -10.19 7.91
N VAL A 76 -15.39 -9.16 8.54
CA VAL A 76 -15.08 -9.10 9.98
C VAL A 76 -15.54 -7.74 10.47
N LEU A 77 -16.06 -7.66 11.69
CA LEU A 77 -16.50 -6.40 12.29
C LEU A 77 -15.42 -5.96 13.27
N ARG A 78 -14.84 -4.77 13.06
CA ARG A 78 -13.76 -4.23 13.90
C ARG A 78 -14.18 -2.93 14.55
N ASN A 79 -13.88 -2.79 15.84
CA ASN A 79 -13.97 -1.51 16.52
C ASN A 79 -12.88 -0.55 16.01
N ASN A 80 -13.19 0.74 15.92
CA ASN A 80 -12.17 1.73 15.64
C ASN A 80 -11.11 1.79 16.76
N PRO A 81 -9.84 2.09 16.42
CA PRO A 81 -8.83 2.41 17.43
C PRO A 81 -9.34 3.60 18.26
N ALA A 82 -9.20 3.52 19.59
CA ALA A 82 -9.66 4.51 20.58
C ALA A 82 -11.18 4.60 20.85
N THR A 83 -12.03 3.66 20.39
CA THR A 83 -13.42 3.61 20.87
C THR A 83 -13.52 3.04 22.29
N PRO A 84 -14.33 3.65 23.18
CA PRO A 84 -14.63 3.10 24.49
C PRO A 84 -15.31 1.73 24.41
N GLU A 85 -15.17 0.92 25.46
CA GLU A 85 -15.80 -0.41 25.51
C GLU A 85 -17.33 -0.33 25.47
N HIS A 86 -17.92 -1.29 24.77
CA HIS A 86 -19.37 -1.45 24.64
C HIS A 86 -19.95 -2.03 25.93
N THR A 87 -21.25 -1.80 26.19
CA THR A 87 -21.93 -2.40 27.35
C THR A 87 -22.00 -3.93 27.22
N PRO A 88 -22.00 -4.68 28.34
CA PRO A 88 -22.22 -6.12 28.33
C PRO A 88 -23.49 -6.50 27.55
N GLY A 89 -23.39 -7.50 26.68
CA GLY A 89 -24.49 -7.92 25.78
C GLY A 89 -24.59 -7.14 24.47
N CYS A 90 -23.73 -6.15 24.23
CA CYS A 90 -23.54 -5.61 22.89
C CYS A 90 -22.86 -6.68 22.01
N PRO A 91 -23.34 -6.97 20.80
CA PRO A 91 -22.70 -7.93 19.88
C PRO A 91 -21.26 -7.58 19.47
N PHE A 92 -20.73 -6.45 19.95
CA PHE A 92 -19.47 -5.82 19.55
C PHE A 92 -18.55 -5.48 20.71
N SER A 93 -18.86 -5.97 21.92
CA SER A 93 -17.93 -5.98 23.03
C SER A 93 -16.66 -6.75 22.64
N LYS A 94 -15.49 -6.16 22.87
CA LYS A 94 -14.19 -6.83 22.60
C LYS A 94 -14.05 -8.04 23.52
N ASP A 95 -13.72 -9.20 22.97
CA ASP A 95 -13.05 -10.24 23.74
C ASP A 95 -11.63 -9.75 24.08
N GLU A 96 -11.19 -9.93 25.33
CA GLU A 96 -9.94 -9.38 25.90
C GLU A 96 -8.68 -9.70 25.06
N ARG A 97 -8.72 -10.76 24.23
CA ARG A 97 -7.64 -11.19 23.33
C ARG A 97 -7.28 -10.21 22.20
N GLU A 98 -8.20 -9.35 21.76
CA GLU A 98 -7.95 -8.38 20.68
C GLU A 98 -7.31 -7.07 21.19
N ALA A 99 -7.50 -6.74 22.48
CA ALA A 99 -7.02 -5.50 23.08
C ALA A 99 -5.49 -5.48 23.28
N GLU A 100 -4.89 -6.63 23.61
CA GLU A 100 -3.44 -6.77 23.79
C GLU A 100 -2.66 -6.70 22.47
N GLN A 101 -3.28 -7.09 21.35
CA GLN A 101 -2.63 -7.10 20.03
C GLN A 101 -2.56 -5.72 19.37
N SER A 102 -3.57 -4.87 19.59
CA SER A 102 -3.60 -3.49 19.08
C SER A 102 -2.55 -2.56 19.73
N ARG A 103 -2.08 -2.90 20.94
CA ARG A 103 -1.06 -2.15 21.66
C ARG A 103 0.38 -2.45 21.20
N GLN A 104 0.57 -3.42 20.30
CA GLN A 104 1.85 -3.87 19.75
C GLN A 104 1.96 -3.69 18.22
N GLU A 105 1.22 -2.76 17.61
CA GLU A 105 1.32 -2.48 16.16
C GLU A 105 2.59 -1.69 15.79
N SER A 106 3.76 -2.30 15.96
CA SER A 106 4.93 -1.94 15.17
C SER A 106 4.96 -2.86 13.94
N THR A 107 4.33 -2.44 12.86
CA THR A 107 4.45 -3.09 11.54
C THR A 107 5.95 -3.17 11.19
N PRO A 108 6.58 -4.37 11.09
CA PRO A 108 8.00 -4.43 10.79
C PRO A 108 8.32 -3.76 9.43
N PRO A 109 9.52 -3.19 9.26
CA PRO A 109 9.87 -2.46 8.05
C PRO A 109 9.82 -3.37 6.82
N PRO A 110 9.52 -2.83 5.62
CA PRO A 110 9.60 -3.60 4.38
C PRO A 110 10.99 -4.22 4.19
N ALA A 111 11.03 -5.47 3.73
CA ALA A 111 12.25 -6.24 3.58
C ALA A 111 12.56 -6.54 2.11
N TRP A 112 13.82 -6.85 1.81
CA TRP A 112 14.22 -7.30 0.48
C TRP A 112 13.56 -8.65 0.14
N LEU A 113 12.96 -8.75 -1.04
CA LEU A 113 12.47 -10.03 -1.55
C LEU A 113 13.47 -10.62 -2.55
N ALA A 114 13.93 -11.85 -2.27
CA ALA A 114 14.81 -12.57 -3.16
C ALA A 114 14.12 -12.84 -4.51
N PRO A 115 14.80 -12.66 -5.65
CA PRO A 115 14.28 -13.07 -6.94
C PRO A 115 14.12 -14.59 -7.00
N ASP A 116 13.36 -15.06 -7.98
CA ASP A 116 13.18 -16.48 -8.29
C ASP A 116 12.52 -17.33 -7.17
N THR A 117 12.01 -16.66 -6.12
CA THR A 117 11.26 -17.27 -5.02
C THR A 117 9.77 -16.91 -5.14
N PRO A 118 8.83 -17.86 -5.00
CA PRO A 118 7.41 -17.57 -5.05
C PRO A 118 6.99 -16.51 -4.03
N LEU A 119 6.27 -15.49 -4.50
CA LEU A 119 6.00 -14.28 -3.71
C LEU A 119 5.03 -14.50 -2.54
N GLY A 120 4.06 -15.41 -2.68
CA GLY A 120 3.07 -15.70 -1.64
C GLY A 120 2.25 -14.47 -1.22
N LEU A 121 1.78 -13.67 -2.19
CA LEU A 121 1.11 -12.37 -1.94
C LEU A 121 -0.30 -12.49 -1.35
N ILE A 122 -0.91 -13.66 -1.44
CA ILE A 122 -2.27 -13.92 -0.96
C ILE A 122 -2.47 -15.39 -0.62
N GLY A 123 -3.25 -15.66 0.42
CA GLY A 123 -3.62 -17.02 0.81
C GLY A 123 -4.62 -17.68 -0.15
N ASP A 124 -4.58 -19.00 -0.21
CA ASP A 124 -5.57 -19.81 -0.90
C ASP A 124 -6.91 -19.85 -0.16
N PHE A 125 -8.00 -20.06 -0.91
CA PHE A 125 -9.31 -20.25 -0.29
C PHE A 125 -9.36 -21.59 0.46
N ARG A 126 -9.70 -21.57 1.75
CA ARG A 126 -9.90 -22.79 2.54
C ARG A 126 -11.06 -23.62 1.99
N LYS A 127 -10.90 -24.94 1.91
CA LYS A 127 -11.99 -25.86 1.53
C LYS A 127 -12.97 -25.99 2.70
N ALA A 128 -14.26 -26.09 2.39
CA ALA A 128 -15.31 -26.24 3.41
C ALA A 128 -15.13 -27.47 4.33
N SER A 129 -14.38 -28.49 3.88
CA SER A 129 -14.05 -29.69 4.68
C SER A 129 -13.05 -29.44 5.82
N GLU A 130 -12.37 -28.28 5.84
CA GLU A 130 -11.41 -27.90 6.89
C GLU A 130 -12.04 -26.95 7.94
N LEU A 131 -13.36 -26.73 7.86
CA LEU A 131 -14.15 -25.98 8.86
C LEU A 131 -14.37 -26.84 10.12
N GLY A 132 -13.30 -27.20 10.81
CA GLY A 132 -13.37 -27.60 12.22
C GLY A 132 -13.77 -26.41 13.11
N PRO A 133 -14.12 -26.66 14.39
CA PRO A 133 -14.48 -25.60 15.34
C PRO A 133 -13.36 -24.56 15.36
N ALA A 134 -13.73 -23.28 15.27
CA ALA A 134 -12.88 -22.12 15.04
C ALA A 134 -11.51 -22.18 15.75
N GLY A 135 -10.54 -22.80 15.08
CA GLY A 135 -9.14 -22.73 15.48
C GLY A 135 -8.60 -21.34 15.16
N PRO A 136 -7.69 -20.79 15.97
CA PRO A 136 -7.19 -19.44 15.82
C PRO A 136 -6.66 -19.22 14.40
N VAL A 137 -7.18 -18.17 13.76
CA VAL A 137 -6.68 -17.67 12.48
C VAL A 137 -5.18 -17.41 12.66
N ASN A 138 -4.34 -17.93 11.77
CA ASN A 138 -2.91 -17.68 11.83
C ASN A 138 -2.62 -16.27 11.27
N GLU A 139 -3.10 -15.23 11.97
CA GLU A 139 -3.02 -13.81 11.59
C GLU A 139 -1.58 -13.32 11.38
N ALA A 140 -0.60 -14.05 11.92
CA ALA A 140 0.81 -13.81 11.68
C ALA A 140 1.25 -14.18 10.25
N ALA A 141 0.55 -15.10 9.57
CA ALA A 141 0.78 -15.41 8.16
C ALA A 141 0.13 -14.34 7.25
N GLU A 142 -1.06 -13.88 7.60
CA GLU A 142 -1.78 -12.81 6.88
C GLU A 142 -1.03 -11.48 6.96
N ARG A 143 -0.52 -11.09 8.14
CA ARG A 143 0.35 -9.90 8.30
C ARG A 143 1.61 -9.98 7.43
N ARG A 144 2.23 -11.16 7.33
CA ARG A 144 3.41 -11.37 6.47
C ARG A 144 3.05 -11.20 4.98
N ALA A 145 1.98 -11.84 4.51
CA ALA A 145 1.53 -11.73 3.11
C ALA A 145 1.16 -10.29 2.73
N GLN A 146 0.54 -9.54 3.64
CA GLN A 146 0.24 -8.12 3.44
C GLN A 146 1.54 -7.31 3.24
N GLN A 147 2.52 -7.44 4.14
CA GLN A 147 3.79 -6.71 4.03
C GLN A 147 4.62 -7.10 2.81
N HIS A 148 4.43 -8.31 2.26
CA HIS A 148 5.10 -8.73 1.05
C HIS A 148 4.73 -7.87 -0.16
N LEU A 149 3.52 -7.32 -0.26
CA LEU A 149 3.14 -6.48 -1.42
C LEU A 149 3.90 -5.14 -1.45
N LEU A 150 4.07 -4.49 -0.29
CA LEU A 150 4.87 -3.27 -0.19
C LEU A 150 6.36 -3.56 -0.37
N SER A 151 6.84 -4.64 0.25
CA SER A 151 8.22 -5.13 0.10
C SER A 151 8.54 -5.43 -1.37
N LEU A 152 7.59 -6.02 -2.11
CA LEU A 152 7.70 -6.28 -3.54
C LEU A 152 7.84 -4.99 -4.35
N LEU A 153 6.95 -4.02 -4.12
CA LEU A 153 7.01 -2.75 -4.83
C LEU A 153 8.34 -2.02 -4.60
N LEU A 154 8.82 -1.95 -3.36
CA LEU A 154 10.10 -1.35 -3.03
C LEU A 154 11.27 -2.13 -3.63
N THR A 155 11.18 -3.47 -3.68
CA THR A 155 12.22 -4.33 -4.27
C THR A 155 12.30 -4.09 -5.77
N TRP A 156 11.15 -3.96 -6.43
CA TRP A 156 11.10 -3.65 -7.86
C TRP A 156 11.64 -2.26 -8.17
N ILE A 157 11.33 -1.26 -7.35
CA ILE A 157 11.88 0.09 -7.45
C ILE A 157 13.41 0.07 -7.33
N GLU A 158 13.93 -0.66 -6.35
CA GLU A 158 15.37 -0.80 -6.10
C GLU A 158 16.10 -1.48 -7.26
N ILE A 159 15.60 -2.63 -7.75
CA ILE A 159 16.24 -3.38 -8.83
C ILE A 159 16.12 -2.66 -10.18
N SER A 160 15.00 -2.00 -10.45
CA SER A 160 14.80 -1.24 -11.71
C SER A 160 15.63 0.05 -11.76
N GLY A 161 16.25 0.44 -10.64
CA GLY A 161 17.00 1.68 -10.50
C GLY A 161 16.13 2.92 -10.53
N LEU A 162 14.81 2.81 -10.28
CA LEU A 162 13.92 3.98 -10.22
C LEU A 162 14.23 4.89 -9.03
N ASN A 163 14.87 4.34 -7.99
CA ASN A 163 15.40 5.10 -6.88
C ASN A 163 16.77 5.75 -7.14
N VAL A 164 17.24 5.73 -8.40
CA VAL A 164 18.48 6.35 -8.83
C VAL A 164 18.18 7.39 -9.90
N TYR A 165 18.82 8.55 -9.77
CA TYR A 165 18.74 9.63 -10.74
C TYR A 165 20.13 10.12 -11.12
N ALA A 166 20.41 10.14 -12.42
CA ALA A 166 21.54 10.84 -13.00
C ALA A 166 21.15 11.32 -14.41
N SER A 167 21.68 12.46 -14.85
CA SER A 167 21.28 13.07 -16.14
C SER A 167 21.44 12.13 -17.33
N HIS A 168 22.52 11.34 -17.35
CA HIS A 168 22.82 10.35 -18.40
C HIS A 168 22.03 9.04 -18.28
N LEU A 169 21.32 8.82 -17.17
CA LEU A 169 20.47 7.65 -16.92
C LEU A 169 18.98 8.00 -17.00
N LYS A 170 18.64 9.20 -17.49
CA LYS A 170 17.26 9.68 -17.54
C LYS A 170 16.41 8.80 -18.46
N LYS A 171 15.39 8.17 -17.87
CA LYS A 171 14.42 7.31 -18.58
C LYS A 171 13.11 8.08 -18.77
N ASP A 172 12.50 7.95 -19.93
CA ASP A 172 11.11 8.39 -20.13
C ASP A 172 10.16 7.47 -19.36
N LEU A 173 8.88 7.83 -19.27
CA LEU A 173 7.90 7.06 -18.51
C LEU A 173 7.73 5.64 -19.07
N THR A 174 7.80 5.49 -20.39
CA THR A 174 7.68 4.19 -21.07
C THR A 174 8.82 3.25 -20.66
N ALA A 175 10.07 3.74 -20.67
CA ALA A 175 11.24 2.99 -20.26
C ALA A 175 11.19 2.67 -18.75
N GLN A 176 10.75 3.60 -17.91
CA GLN A 176 10.58 3.34 -16.47
C GLN A 176 9.62 2.16 -16.20
N PHE A 177 8.47 2.11 -16.88
CA PHE A 177 7.55 0.95 -16.78
C PHE A 177 8.08 -0.30 -17.48
N ALA A 178 8.90 -0.18 -18.53
CA ALA A 178 9.56 -1.33 -19.15
C ALA A 178 10.54 -2.01 -18.19
N GLU A 179 11.30 -1.23 -17.41
CA GLU A 179 12.19 -1.76 -16.38
C GLU A 179 11.42 -2.50 -15.29
N LEU A 180 10.33 -1.91 -14.79
CA LEU A 180 9.48 -2.59 -13.80
C LEU A 180 8.92 -3.92 -14.31
N ARG A 181 8.50 -3.98 -15.59
CA ARG A 181 8.06 -5.24 -16.22
C ARG A 181 9.19 -6.24 -16.39
N SER A 182 10.38 -5.77 -16.74
CA SER A 182 11.60 -6.59 -16.84
C SER A 182 11.92 -7.22 -15.49
N VAL A 183 11.91 -6.43 -14.40
CA VAL A 183 12.11 -6.94 -13.04
C VAL A 183 11.04 -7.96 -12.68
N ALA A 184 9.76 -7.67 -12.95
CA ALA A 184 8.65 -8.59 -12.66
C ALA A 184 8.77 -9.97 -13.32
N SER A 185 9.57 -10.12 -14.38
CA SER A 185 9.85 -11.42 -15.01
C SER A 185 10.67 -12.37 -14.12
N ARG A 186 11.41 -11.83 -13.15
CA ARG A 186 12.24 -12.59 -12.20
C ARG A 186 11.53 -12.90 -10.88
N TYR A 187 10.29 -12.44 -10.72
CA TYR A 187 9.54 -12.60 -9.48
C TYR A 187 8.33 -13.49 -9.72
N PRO A 188 8.40 -14.79 -9.38
CA PRO A 188 7.30 -15.71 -9.62
C PRO A 188 6.12 -15.47 -8.66
N LEU A 189 4.88 -15.40 -9.19
CA LEU A 189 3.66 -15.44 -8.37
C LEU A 189 3.45 -16.82 -7.74
N LEU A 190 3.70 -17.85 -8.55
CA LEU A 190 3.75 -19.27 -8.17
C LEU A 190 5.03 -19.87 -8.75
N GLU A 191 5.42 -21.05 -8.28
CA GLU A 191 6.60 -21.74 -8.79
C GLU A 191 6.63 -21.73 -10.34
N ARG A 192 7.70 -21.16 -10.92
CA ARG A 192 7.93 -21.02 -12.37
C ARG A 192 6.88 -20.20 -13.13
N VAL A 193 6.06 -19.40 -12.46
CA VAL A 193 5.09 -18.48 -13.09
C VAL A 193 5.50 -17.03 -12.82
N PRO A 194 6.27 -16.39 -13.72
CA PRO A 194 6.66 -14.99 -13.58
C PRO A 194 5.48 -14.04 -13.38
N ALA A 195 5.63 -13.07 -12.48
CA ALA A 195 4.63 -12.03 -12.26
C ALA A 195 4.35 -11.21 -13.52
N SER A 196 5.34 -11.02 -14.39
CA SER A 196 5.16 -10.36 -15.69
C SER A 196 4.05 -10.97 -16.55
N ASN A 197 3.74 -12.27 -16.40
CA ASN A 197 2.70 -12.94 -17.17
C ASN A 197 1.28 -12.51 -16.77
N TYR A 198 1.12 -12.04 -15.53
CA TYR A 198 -0.15 -11.58 -14.95
C TYR A 198 -0.03 -10.17 -14.36
N LEU A 199 0.86 -9.37 -14.94
CA LEU A 199 1.03 -7.95 -14.63
C LEU A 199 0.40 -7.10 -15.73
N GLU A 200 -0.27 -6.03 -15.32
CA GLU A 200 -0.68 -4.92 -16.17
C GLU A 200 -0.09 -3.63 -15.61
N THR A 201 0.45 -2.76 -16.46
CA THR A 201 1.06 -1.49 -16.03
C THR A 201 0.13 -0.29 -16.21
N ARG A 202 -1.19 -0.53 -16.16
CA ARG A 202 -2.23 0.50 -16.22
C ARG A 202 -3.43 0.06 -15.39
N LEU A 203 -3.94 0.98 -14.59
CA LEU A 203 -5.16 0.77 -13.81
C LEU A 203 -6.34 1.41 -14.56
N ASP A 204 -6.97 0.65 -15.44
CA ASP A 204 -8.22 1.03 -16.08
C ASP A 204 -9.09 -0.20 -16.35
N MET A 205 -10.37 0.02 -16.69
CA MET A 205 -11.32 -1.08 -16.91
C MET A 205 -10.87 -2.04 -18.01
N LYS A 206 -10.23 -1.54 -19.08
CA LYS A 206 -9.75 -2.37 -20.18
C LYS A 206 -8.68 -3.35 -19.68
N HIS A 207 -7.66 -2.86 -18.98
CA HIS A 207 -6.55 -3.70 -18.49
C HIS A 207 -7.01 -4.63 -17.37
N MET A 208 -7.93 -4.18 -16.50
CA MET A 208 -8.56 -5.06 -15.51
C MET A 208 -9.32 -6.21 -16.19
N MET A 209 -10.07 -5.95 -17.27
CA MET A 209 -10.78 -6.99 -18.00
C MET A 209 -9.85 -7.92 -18.80
N MET A 210 -8.75 -7.39 -19.37
CA MET A 210 -7.72 -8.22 -20.01
C MET A 210 -7.04 -9.15 -19.00
N LEU A 211 -6.65 -8.62 -17.84
CA LEU A 211 -6.06 -9.42 -16.77
C LEU A 211 -7.04 -10.46 -16.23
N LYS A 212 -8.31 -10.09 -16.03
CA LYS A 212 -9.38 -11.01 -15.65
C LYS A 212 -9.51 -12.17 -16.64
N ALA A 213 -9.53 -11.89 -17.94
CA ALA A 213 -9.63 -12.92 -18.98
C ALA A 213 -8.43 -13.87 -18.92
N ARG A 214 -7.21 -13.33 -18.85
CA ARG A 214 -5.97 -14.12 -18.71
C ARG A 214 -5.99 -15.00 -17.45
N LEU A 215 -6.41 -14.46 -16.31
CA LEU A 215 -6.49 -15.21 -15.05
C LEU A 215 -7.56 -16.30 -15.09
N ARG A 216 -8.70 -16.04 -15.73
CA ARG A 216 -9.79 -17.01 -15.87
C ARG A 216 -9.36 -18.26 -16.66
N GLU A 217 -8.55 -18.07 -17.69
CA GLU A 217 -8.07 -19.12 -18.59
C GLU A 217 -6.77 -19.77 -18.10
N ALA A 218 -6.15 -19.22 -17.06
CA ALA A 218 -4.91 -19.73 -16.49
C ALA A 218 -5.09 -21.07 -15.76
N THR A 219 -4.54 -22.14 -16.34
CA THR A 219 -4.46 -23.46 -15.70
C THR A 219 -3.28 -23.59 -14.75
N VAL A 220 -2.25 -22.75 -14.91
CA VAL A 220 -1.01 -22.77 -14.11
C VAL A 220 -1.22 -22.56 -12.61
N PHE A 221 -2.34 -21.95 -12.21
CA PHE A 221 -2.67 -21.78 -10.79
C PHE A 221 -3.15 -23.09 -10.14
N GLY A 222 -3.62 -24.08 -10.91
CA GLY A 222 -4.11 -25.34 -10.34
C GLY A 222 -5.18 -25.11 -9.27
N ASN A 223 -4.88 -25.54 -8.03
CA ASN A 223 -5.74 -25.35 -6.86
C ASN A 223 -5.51 -24.01 -6.14
N HIS A 224 -4.48 -23.25 -6.52
CA HIS A 224 -4.17 -21.97 -5.92
C HIS A 224 -5.15 -20.88 -6.36
N ARG A 225 -5.31 -19.89 -5.49
CA ARG A 225 -6.08 -18.69 -5.77
C ARG A 225 -5.46 -17.94 -6.95
N ARG A 226 -6.24 -17.77 -8.01
CA ARG A 226 -5.87 -16.99 -9.19
C ARG A 226 -5.72 -15.53 -8.81
N HIS A 227 -4.56 -14.95 -9.07
CA HIS A 227 -4.28 -13.56 -8.78
C HIS A 227 -3.28 -12.97 -9.77
N GLY A 228 -3.38 -11.67 -9.98
CA GLY A 228 -2.47 -10.88 -10.82
C GLY A 228 -2.20 -9.52 -10.20
N LEU A 229 -1.42 -8.70 -10.89
CA LEU A 229 -0.96 -7.41 -10.40
C LEU A 229 -1.32 -6.29 -11.38
N LEU A 230 -1.70 -5.15 -10.83
CA LEU A 230 -1.92 -3.90 -11.55
C LEU A 230 -0.96 -2.85 -10.98
N LEU A 231 -0.08 -2.32 -11.82
CA LEU A 231 0.93 -1.33 -11.44
C LEU A 231 0.63 -0.04 -12.19
N ASP A 232 0.39 1.07 -11.51
CA ASP A 232 0.10 2.35 -12.19
C ASP A 232 0.58 3.55 -11.36
N CYS A 233 0.80 4.68 -12.03
CA CYS A 233 0.97 5.96 -11.38
C CYS A 233 -0.43 6.58 -11.15
N VAL A 234 -0.85 6.65 -9.90
CA VAL A 234 -2.16 7.13 -9.47
C VAL A 234 -2.04 8.49 -8.80
N ASP A 235 -3.15 9.23 -8.74
CA ASP A 235 -3.16 10.61 -8.27
C ASP A 235 -3.31 10.70 -6.76
N GLN A 236 -4.15 9.83 -6.21
CA GLN A 236 -4.39 9.75 -4.79
C GLN A 236 -5.09 8.44 -4.44
N ILE A 237 -4.95 8.02 -3.19
CA ILE A 237 -5.72 6.93 -2.61
C ILE A 237 -6.50 7.51 -1.43
N LYS A 238 -7.83 7.55 -1.54
CA LYS A 238 -8.69 8.11 -0.49
C LYS A 238 -9.64 7.04 0.02
N GLY A 239 -9.48 6.70 1.30
CA GLY A 239 -10.25 5.63 1.92
C GLY A 239 -9.92 4.29 1.26
N ARG A 240 -10.87 3.75 0.48
CA ARG A 240 -10.77 2.45 -0.19
C ARG A 240 -10.85 2.55 -1.71
N LYS A 241 -10.59 3.76 -2.22
CA LYS A 241 -10.63 4.08 -3.64
C LYS A 241 -9.28 4.59 -4.13
N LEU A 242 -8.85 4.04 -5.25
CA LEU A 242 -7.74 4.52 -6.06
C LEU A 242 -8.27 5.50 -7.11
N PHE A 243 -7.72 6.71 -7.15
CA PHE A 243 -8.06 7.71 -8.16
C PHE A 243 -6.88 7.92 -9.08
N ASN A 244 -7.14 7.94 -10.38
CA ASN A 244 -6.15 8.29 -11.40
C ASN A 244 -6.80 9.20 -12.44
N ALA A 245 -5.97 9.80 -13.30
CA ALA A 245 -6.43 10.72 -14.33
C ALA A 245 -7.36 10.09 -15.39
N ARG A 246 -7.56 8.76 -15.36
CA ARG A 246 -8.35 8.01 -16.35
C ARG A 246 -9.74 7.63 -15.86
N SER A 247 -10.01 7.75 -14.56
CA SER A 247 -11.30 7.38 -13.95
C SER A 247 -11.65 8.37 -12.85
N GLU A 248 -12.73 9.12 -13.06
CA GLU A 248 -13.25 10.08 -12.08
C GLU A 248 -13.88 9.37 -10.87
N ASP A 249 -14.54 8.23 -11.09
CA ASP A 249 -15.23 7.45 -10.04
C ASP A 249 -14.26 6.69 -9.10
N GLY A 250 -13.03 6.48 -9.57
CA GLY A 250 -11.99 5.68 -8.93
C GLY A 250 -12.29 4.18 -8.90
N PHE A 251 -11.32 3.40 -8.41
CA PHE A 251 -11.42 1.95 -8.29
C PHE A 251 -11.43 1.52 -6.83
N ASP A 252 -12.47 0.81 -6.43
CA ASP A 252 -12.58 0.23 -5.09
C ASP A 252 -11.60 -0.94 -4.91
N PHE A 253 -10.97 -1.01 -3.73
CA PHE A 253 -10.17 -2.17 -3.31
C PHE A 253 -10.63 -2.71 -1.98
N GLN A 254 -10.44 -4.03 -1.79
CA GLN A 254 -11.12 -4.78 -0.76
C GLN A 254 -10.38 -4.90 0.57
N GLY A 255 -9.06 -4.94 0.55
CA GLY A 255 -8.20 -5.13 1.72
C GLY A 255 -7.56 -3.84 2.19
N HIS A 256 -6.32 -3.96 2.66
CA HIS A 256 -5.50 -2.87 3.19
C HIS A 256 -4.81 -2.03 2.11
N HIS A 257 -4.61 -0.75 2.44
CA HIS A 257 -3.68 0.14 1.77
C HIS A 257 -2.39 0.20 2.57
N LEU A 258 -1.31 -0.30 1.98
CA LEU A 258 0.03 -0.35 2.52
C LEU A 258 0.81 0.82 1.90
N TYR A 259 1.39 1.68 2.72
CA TYR A 259 2.07 2.87 2.23
C TYR A 259 3.47 2.95 2.84
N TRP A 260 4.42 3.34 2.00
CA TRP A 260 5.78 3.55 2.41
C TRP A 260 5.90 4.81 3.29
N GLY A 261 6.79 4.79 4.31
CA GLY A 261 7.02 5.93 5.20
C GLY A 261 6.00 6.12 6.33
N GLY A 262 4.98 5.26 6.45
CA GLY A 262 4.10 5.21 7.62
C GLY A 262 3.12 6.38 7.78
N ASN A 263 3.08 7.33 6.83
CA ASN A 263 2.07 8.39 6.75
C ASN A 263 1.42 8.46 5.35
N ARG A 264 0.15 8.90 5.30
CA ARG A 264 -0.56 9.13 4.03
C ARG A 264 -0.10 10.46 3.43
N THR A 265 0.38 10.39 2.20
CA THR A 265 0.73 11.55 1.38
C THR A 265 -0.23 11.69 0.21
N SER A 266 -0.40 12.93 -0.23
CA SER A 266 -1.01 13.26 -1.51
C SER A 266 -0.10 12.84 -2.67
N GLY A 267 -0.67 12.46 -3.81
CA GLY A 267 0.12 11.92 -4.90
C GLY A 267 0.80 12.97 -5.78
N PRO A 268 1.45 12.55 -6.87
CA PRO A 268 1.37 11.22 -7.50
C PRO A 268 2.03 10.09 -6.70
N LEU A 269 1.45 8.89 -6.82
CA LEU A 269 1.87 7.67 -6.15
C LEU A 269 2.09 6.57 -7.20
N LEU A 270 3.18 5.82 -7.11
CA LEU A 270 3.30 4.54 -7.78
C LEU A 270 2.58 3.49 -6.95
N ALA A 271 1.51 2.91 -7.48
CA ALA A 271 0.66 1.94 -6.79
C ALA A 271 0.77 0.55 -7.43
N LEU A 272 0.95 -0.47 -6.60
CA LEU A 272 0.87 -1.88 -6.96
C LEU A 272 -0.34 -2.49 -6.28
N ALA A 273 -1.35 -2.88 -7.06
CA ALA A 273 -2.58 -3.47 -6.58
C ALA A 273 -2.64 -4.96 -6.92
N LEU A 274 -3.07 -5.76 -5.96
CA LEU A 274 -3.33 -7.18 -6.14
C LEU A 274 -4.76 -7.37 -6.67
N TYR A 275 -4.93 -8.14 -7.74
CA TYR A 275 -6.21 -8.38 -8.40
C TYR A 275 -6.56 -9.86 -8.36
N SER A 276 -7.71 -10.21 -7.78
CA SER A 276 -8.09 -11.60 -7.52
C SER A 276 -9.61 -11.74 -7.38
N PRO A 277 -10.18 -12.94 -7.52
CA PRO A 277 -11.55 -13.21 -7.09
C PRO A 277 -11.71 -12.91 -5.61
N ALA A 278 -12.89 -12.39 -5.22
CA ALA A 278 -13.23 -12.15 -3.81
C ALA A 278 -13.53 -13.45 -3.05
N THR A 279 -14.05 -14.47 -3.74
CA THR A 279 -14.44 -15.77 -3.17
C THR A 279 -14.09 -16.93 -4.10
N ALA A 280 -13.97 -18.13 -3.54
CA ALA A 280 -13.69 -19.35 -4.30
C ALA A 280 -14.74 -19.60 -5.38
N GLY A 281 -14.30 -19.91 -6.60
CA GLY A 281 -15.19 -20.17 -7.75
C GLY A 281 -15.87 -18.93 -8.33
N SER A 282 -15.64 -17.74 -7.77
CA SER A 282 -16.21 -16.50 -8.30
C SER A 282 -15.54 -16.06 -9.59
N ASN A 283 -16.35 -15.61 -10.54
CA ASN A 283 -15.90 -14.93 -11.76
C ASN A 283 -15.82 -13.41 -11.58
N PHE A 284 -16.04 -12.90 -10.37
CA PHE A 284 -15.92 -11.49 -10.01
C PHE A 284 -14.55 -11.23 -9.40
N TYR A 285 -13.72 -10.51 -10.15
CA TYR A 285 -12.37 -10.13 -9.76
C TYR A 285 -12.36 -8.67 -9.33
N GLU A 286 -11.70 -8.41 -8.21
CA GLU A 286 -11.65 -7.10 -7.57
C GLU A 286 -10.22 -6.82 -7.11
N LEU A 287 -9.91 -5.53 -6.88
CA LEU A 287 -8.66 -5.16 -6.23
C LEU A 287 -8.73 -5.61 -4.77
N ILE A 288 -7.72 -6.31 -4.27
CA ILE A 288 -7.66 -6.80 -2.89
C ILE A 288 -6.78 -5.84 -2.09
N HIS A 289 -5.47 -5.99 -2.14
CA HIS A 289 -4.52 -5.14 -1.42
C HIS A 289 -3.89 -4.13 -2.36
N VAL A 290 -3.49 -2.97 -1.82
CA VAL A 290 -2.81 -1.92 -2.58
C VAL A 290 -1.58 -1.49 -1.80
N ALA A 291 -0.41 -1.58 -2.41
CA ALA A 291 0.80 -0.94 -1.92
C ALA A 291 1.05 0.36 -2.70
N SER A 292 1.53 1.40 -2.04
CA SER A 292 1.87 2.67 -2.71
C SER A 292 3.16 3.29 -2.19
N VAL A 293 3.93 3.85 -3.13
CA VAL A 293 5.12 4.66 -2.87
C VAL A 293 4.88 6.05 -3.49
N PRO A 294 5.01 7.15 -2.74
CA PRO A 294 4.95 8.48 -3.33
C PRO A 294 6.13 8.66 -4.29
N VAL A 295 5.90 9.33 -5.41
CA VAL A 295 6.94 9.51 -6.46
C VAL A 295 7.01 10.95 -6.93
N LEU A 296 8.16 11.43 -7.39
CA LEU A 296 8.42 12.84 -7.70
C LEU A 296 7.36 13.47 -8.60
N SER A 297 6.98 12.80 -9.68
CA SER A 297 5.94 13.23 -10.60
C SER A 297 5.39 12.05 -11.42
N ARG A 298 4.30 12.27 -12.17
CA ARG A 298 3.78 11.24 -13.12
C ARG A 298 4.76 10.89 -14.24
N ALA A 299 5.72 11.77 -14.54
CA ALA A 299 6.75 11.55 -15.55
C ALA A 299 8.03 10.94 -14.96
N HIS A 300 8.20 10.98 -13.64
CA HIS A 300 9.41 10.57 -12.96
C HIS A 300 9.07 9.81 -11.68
N LEU A 301 9.13 8.49 -11.75
CA LEU A 301 8.72 7.56 -10.70
C LEU A 301 9.76 7.42 -9.57
N PHE A 302 10.66 8.40 -9.45
CA PHE A 302 11.65 8.44 -8.37
C PHE A 302 10.94 8.58 -7.01
N PRO A 303 11.22 7.72 -6.03
CA PRO A 303 10.51 7.70 -4.76
C PRO A 303 10.67 9.00 -3.96
N VAL A 304 9.58 9.38 -3.30
CA VAL A 304 9.46 10.53 -2.40
C VAL A 304 9.02 9.98 -1.04
N TYR A 305 9.70 10.41 0.02
CA TYR A 305 9.41 9.96 1.37
C TYR A 305 8.23 10.72 1.98
N ARG A 306 8.17 12.05 1.82
CA ARG A 306 7.03 12.90 2.20
C ARG A 306 6.74 13.97 1.16
N ASP A 307 5.53 14.51 1.15
CA ASP A 307 5.18 15.56 0.17
C ASP A 307 6.00 16.84 0.31
N GLU A 308 6.39 17.18 1.54
CA GLU A 308 7.19 18.36 1.87
C GLU A 308 8.55 18.38 1.14
N GLU A 309 9.18 17.23 0.91
CA GLU A 309 10.49 17.16 0.23
C GLU A 309 10.39 17.22 -1.30
N ARG A 310 9.19 17.18 -1.88
CA ARG A 310 9.00 17.08 -3.33
C ARG A 310 9.57 18.27 -4.09
N GLU A 311 9.35 19.49 -3.61
CA GLU A 311 9.89 20.71 -4.24
C GLU A 311 11.42 20.81 -4.09
N PRO A 312 12.01 20.62 -2.89
CA PRO A 312 13.46 20.49 -2.76
C PRO A 312 14.08 19.42 -3.67
N LEU A 313 13.42 18.27 -3.81
CA LEU A 313 13.89 17.19 -4.67
C LEU A 313 13.85 17.54 -6.17
N LYS A 314 12.80 18.22 -6.66
CA LYS A 314 12.76 18.76 -8.04
C LYS A 314 13.90 19.74 -8.31
N ALA A 315 14.23 20.56 -7.32
CA ALA A 315 15.36 21.48 -7.40
C ALA A 315 16.71 20.75 -7.45
N LEU A 316 16.88 19.65 -6.72
CA LEU A 316 18.08 18.79 -6.82
C LEU A 316 18.18 18.12 -8.19
N VAL A 317 17.09 17.55 -8.70
CA VAL A 317 17.03 16.98 -10.07
C VAL A 317 17.47 18.01 -11.11
N SER A 318 16.91 19.22 -11.03
CA SER A 318 17.27 20.32 -11.96
C SER A 318 18.73 20.75 -11.79
N LEU A 319 19.26 20.71 -10.56
CA LEU A 319 20.66 21.03 -10.28
C LEU A 319 21.59 19.95 -10.85
N ILE A 320 21.24 18.67 -10.74
CA ILE A 320 22.01 17.55 -11.32
C ILE A 320 22.08 17.68 -12.84
N ASP A 321 20.95 17.96 -13.51
CA ASP A 321 20.93 18.21 -14.96
C ASP A 321 21.81 19.42 -15.34
N TRP A 322 21.78 20.49 -14.55
CA TRP A 322 22.64 21.65 -14.76
C TRP A 322 24.14 21.32 -14.55
N MET A 323 24.49 20.61 -13.49
CA MET A 323 25.88 20.18 -13.22
C MET A 323 26.39 19.28 -14.35
N ALA A 324 25.56 18.37 -14.86
CA ALA A 324 25.88 17.53 -16.00
C ALA A 324 26.13 18.35 -17.27
N SER A 325 25.35 19.42 -17.51
CA SER A 325 25.59 20.35 -18.63
C SER A 325 26.94 21.08 -18.52
N LYS A 326 27.47 21.22 -17.30
CA LYS A 326 28.81 21.75 -17.05
C LYS A 326 29.88 20.68 -17.12
N GLY A 327 29.52 19.40 -17.21
CA GLY A 327 30.41 18.24 -17.28
C GLY A 327 30.65 17.56 -15.93
N VAL A 328 29.97 17.94 -14.86
CA VAL A 328 30.08 17.30 -13.54
C VAL A 328 29.01 16.20 -13.45
N LYS A 329 29.42 14.95 -13.28
CA LYS A 329 28.49 13.82 -13.20
C LYS A 329 28.14 13.57 -11.74
N VAL A 330 26.88 13.80 -11.40
CA VAL A 330 26.33 13.50 -10.08
C VAL A 330 25.21 12.49 -10.22
N LEU A 331 25.24 11.48 -9.36
CA LEU A 331 24.22 10.45 -9.20
C LEU A 331 23.57 10.64 -7.84
N MET A 332 22.25 10.74 -7.81
CA MET A 332 21.44 10.79 -6.60
C MET A 332 20.71 9.46 -6.42
N ARG A 333 20.74 8.91 -5.22
CA ARG A 333 20.10 7.64 -4.87
C ARG A 333 19.29 7.78 -3.60
N ARG A 334 18.09 7.20 -3.59
CA ARG A 334 17.24 7.06 -2.41
C ARG A 334 17.21 5.60 -1.95
N PRO A 335 17.77 5.25 -0.78
CA PRO A 335 17.58 3.92 -0.22
C PRO A 335 16.08 3.67 0.05
N VAL A 336 15.52 2.57 -0.46
CA VAL A 336 14.11 2.21 -0.25
C VAL A 336 13.90 0.92 0.54
N ILE A 337 14.96 0.12 0.71
CA ILE A 337 14.97 -1.14 1.46
C ILE A 337 16.20 -1.19 2.36
N GLY A 338 16.06 -1.79 3.55
CA GLY A 338 17.18 -2.21 4.38
C GLY A 338 17.91 -1.11 5.15
N GLY A 339 17.57 0.16 4.94
CA GLY A 339 18.07 1.27 5.76
C GLY A 339 17.39 1.34 7.12
N GLN A 340 18.13 1.74 8.16
CA GLN A 340 17.50 2.37 9.32
C GLN A 340 16.62 3.52 8.82
N VAL A 341 15.49 3.77 9.49
CA VAL A 341 14.34 4.59 9.06
C VAL A 341 14.70 6.08 8.87
N MET A 342 15.64 6.38 7.98
CA MET A 342 16.11 7.71 7.71
C MET A 342 15.76 8.10 6.28
N ASP A 343 15.31 9.34 6.10
CA ASP A 343 14.87 9.90 4.82
C ASP A 343 16.05 10.30 3.89
N GLU A 344 17.19 9.65 4.06
CA GLU A 344 18.46 9.95 3.38
C GLU A 344 18.33 9.96 1.85
N LEU A 345 18.93 10.98 1.25
CA LEU A 345 19.32 11.00 -0.15
C LEU A 345 20.84 11.04 -0.24
N VAL A 346 21.41 10.08 -0.96
CA VAL A 346 22.85 9.98 -1.16
C VAL A 346 23.18 10.51 -2.54
N LEU A 347 23.99 11.56 -2.61
CA LEU A 347 24.53 12.11 -3.84
C LEU A 347 26.01 11.71 -3.96
N THR A 348 26.39 11.18 -5.10
CA THR A 348 27.75 10.71 -5.40
C THR A 348 28.24 11.31 -6.70
N SER A 349 29.53 11.62 -6.81
CA SER A 349 30.15 11.99 -8.08
C SER A 349 31.18 10.97 -8.54
N ASP A 350 31.62 11.11 -9.80
CA ASP A 350 32.72 10.33 -10.39
C ASP A 350 34.10 10.64 -9.79
N GLN A 351 34.20 11.67 -8.95
CA GLN A 351 35.41 12.04 -8.19
C GLN A 351 35.38 11.49 -6.75
N ASP A 352 34.63 10.41 -6.50
CA ASP A 352 34.46 9.76 -5.19
C ASP A 352 33.94 10.66 -4.06
N ARG A 353 33.25 11.76 -4.42
CA ARG A 353 32.64 12.65 -3.43
C ARG A 353 31.25 12.16 -3.09
N VAL A 354 30.98 12.05 -1.79
CA VAL A 354 29.68 11.60 -1.26
C VAL A 354 29.09 12.69 -0.39
N LEU A 355 27.83 13.06 -0.65
CA LEU A 355 27.05 13.99 0.15
C LEU A 355 25.72 13.31 0.50
N SER A 356 25.45 13.20 1.80
CA SER A 356 24.17 12.70 2.30
C SER A 356 23.30 13.87 2.71
N VAL A 357 22.03 13.88 2.28
CA VAL A 357 21.10 14.95 2.62
C VAL A 357 19.76 14.43 3.13
N SER A 358 19.21 15.12 4.13
CA SER A 358 17.81 15.01 4.55
C SER A 358 17.05 16.21 4.01
N LEU A 359 15.94 15.97 3.31
CA LEU A 359 15.13 17.06 2.75
C LEU A 359 13.98 17.49 3.66
N LEU A 360 13.72 16.74 4.72
CA LEU A 360 12.72 17.10 5.72
C LEU A 360 13.24 18.19 6.67
N GLU A 361 12.30 19.00 7.17
CA GLU A 361 12.58 19.95 8.26
C GLU A 361 13.00 19.22 9.54
N GLN A 362 12.35 18.09 9.81
CA GLN A 362 12.69 17.17 10.89
C GLN A 362 13.08 15.82 10.27
N PRO A 363 14.38 15.50 10.19
CA PRO A 363 14.84 14.21 9.71
C PRO A 363 14.20 13.07 10.51
N VAL A 364 13.90 11.97 9.83
CA VAL A 364 13.44 10.75 10.50
C VAL A 364 14.66 9.86 10.76
N GLY A 365 14.66 9.11 11.85
CA GLY A 365 15.71 8.14 12.15
C GLY A 365 17.00 8.74 12.69
N PRO A 366 18.00 7.89 12.99
CA PRO A 366 19.28 8.34 13.48
C PRO A 366 20.05 9.03 12.35
N GLU A 367 20.59 10.21 12.64
CA GLU A 367 21.41 10.91 11.66
C GLU A 367 22.76 10.21 11.49
N PRO A 368 23.23 10.08 10.24
CA PRO A 368 24.49 9.43 9.97
C PRO A 368 25.62 10.30 10.52
N ASP A 369 26.52 9.65 11.27
CA ASP A 369 27.74 10.26 11.79
C ASP A 369 28.79 10.40 10.67
N THR A 370 28.47 11.26 9.70
CA THR A 370 29.33 11.53 8.55
C THR A 370 29.51 13.04 8.42
N GLU A 371 30.76 13.49 8.21
CA GLU A 371 31.06 14.92 8.02
C GLU A 371 30.32 15.56 6.84
N HIS A 372 29.83 14.73 5.91
CA HIS A 372 29.15 15.13 4.68
C HIS A 372 27.63 14.95 4.75
N PHE A 373 27.06 14.77 5.94
CA PHE A 373 25.62 14.87 6.13
C PHE A 373 25.15 16.33 6.28
N LYS A 374 24.05 16.69 5.62
CA LYS A 374 23.40 18.01 5.74
C LYS A 374 21.89 17.92 5.75
N ARG A 375 21.23 18.74 6.57
CA ARG A 375 19.78 18.87 6.56
C ARG A 375 19.39 20.06 5.71
N TYR A 376 18.37 19.92 4.89
CA TYR A 376 17.77 21.05 4.17
C TYR A 376 17.34 22.18 5.13
N ALA A 377 16.87 21.81 6.32
CA ALA A 377 16.47 22.72 7.40
C ALA A 377 17.60 23.68 7.86
N ASP A 378 18.87 23.30 7.69
CA ASP A 378 20.01 24.12 8.12
C ASP A 378 20.26 25.33 7.19
N PHE A 379 19.56 25.38 6.06
CA PHE A 379 19.73 26.40 5.04
C PHE A 379 18.58 27.41 5.08
N LYS A 380 18.91 28.69 4.90
CA LYS A 380 17.94 29.80 4.91
C LYS A 380 16.88 29.70 3.81
N SER A 381 17.23 29.05 2.70
CA SER A 381 16.36 28.88 1.54
C SER A 381 16.83 27.75 0.63
N LEU A 382 15.92 27.28 -0.23
CA LEU A 382 16.22 26.35 -1.32
C LEU A 382 17.36 26.82 -2.22
N GLU A 383 17.48 28.12 -2.44
CA GLU A 383 18.59 28.67 -3.23
C GLU A 383 19.94 28.48 -2.53
N THR A 384 20.01 28.78 -1.22
CA THR A 384 21.25 28.59 -0.45
C THR A 384 21.65 27.13 -0.35
N PHE A 385 20.68 26.22 -0.20
CA PHE A 385 20.90 24.78 -0.24
C PHE A 385 21.46 24.33 -1.60
N ARG A 386 20.85 24.75 -2.71
CA ARG A 386 21.33 24.42 -4.06
C ARG A 386 22.75 24.92 -4.31
N LYS A 387 23.07 26.16 -3.89
CA LYS A 387 24.42 26.72 -4.00
C LYS A 387 25.43 25.90 -3.20
N PHE A 388 25.05 25.45 -2.00
CA PHE A 388 25.90 24.56 -1.21
C PHE A 388 26.15 23.23 -1.92
N VAL A 389 25.11 22.54 -2.41
CA VAL A 389 25.26 21.25 -3.11
C VAL A 389 26.10 21.41 -4.37
N ALA A 390 25.87 22.46 -5.16
CA ALA A 390 26.68 22.78 -6.33
C ALA A 390 28.14 23.03 -5.95
N GLY A 391 28.37 23.90 -4.94
CA GLY A 391 29.69 24.23 -4.44
C GLY A 391 30.41 23.05 -3.80
N PHE A 392 29.67 22.07 -3.26
CA PHE A 392 30.23 20.78 -2.89
C PHE A 392 30.79 20.16 -4.16
N PHE A 393 29.99 19.66 -5.10
CA PHE A 393 30.50 18.88 -6.24
C PHE A 393 31.36 19.65 -7.27
N MET A 394 31.38 20.98 -7.26
CA MET A 394 32.14 21.78 -8.23
C MET A 394 33.45 22.36 -7.71
N ARG A 395 33.73 22.32 -6.39
CA ARG A 395 35.06 22.70 -5.87
C ARG A 395 36.08 21.73 -6.45
N GLU A 396 37.10 22.25 -7.15
CA GLU A 396 38.19 21.55 -7.88
C GLU A 396 38.04 21.38 -9.40
N ARG A 397 37.20 22.20 -10.04
CA ARG A 397 37.29 22.48 -11.48
C ARG A 397 37.92 23.81 -11.82
#